data_AF-A0A0C9T6G3-F1
#
_entry.id   AF-A0A0C9T6G3-F1
#
_cell.length_a   1.000
_cell.length_b   1.000
_cell.length_c   1.000
_cell.angle_alpha   90.00
_cell.angle_beta   90.00
_cell.angle_gamma   90.00
#
_symmetry.space_group_name_H-M   'P 1'
#
loop_
_entity.id
_entity.type
_entity.pdbx_description
1 polymer ?
#
loop_
_entity_poly.entity_id
_entity_poly.type
_entity_poly.pdbx_seq_one_letter_code
_entity_poly.pdbx_strand_id
1 'polypeptide(L)'
;MDRAKQLDKRFHDVLCGKLALERTKRHFLEGLCAQTDPVACVNDIVQSARGLESVQDAMRSDLNAKFINSLGSTVIKYLLRANGVEEILDTVLLKILDPPLFWNKFCEEFEKGNLDDEAQHVFAQLLVHLLKMENKDTTRYRDLAKKPSILGKLLGSDQPDIRAAGSLIKEILSTTSLAVISGPAGPGGRHDNDLINFREISIIPTADEAQCTKAAFF
;
A
#
# COMPACT_ATOMS: atom_id res chain seq x y z
N MET A 1 -18.65 -29.07 10.18
CA MET A 1 -18.74 -27.61 10.44
C MET A 1 -17.82 -26.90 9.46
N ASP A 2 -18.35 -25.90 8.77
CA ASP A 2 -17.66 -25.18 7.69
C ASP A 2 -16.53 -24.30 8.24
N ARG A 3 -15.34 -24.38 7.65
CA ARG A 3 -14.12 -23.65 8.08
C ARG A 3 -14.34 -22.14 8.00
N ALA A 4 -15.08 -21.66 7.01
CA ALA A 4 -15.40 -20.23 6.85
C ALA A 4 -16.17 -19.70 8.07
N LYS A 5 -17.20 -20.42 8.53
CA LYS A 5 -17.99 -20.05 9.71
C LYS A 5 -17.17 -20.02 11.01
N GLN A 6 -16.15 -20.87 11.12
CA GLN A 6 -15.26 -20.87 12.29
C GLN A 6 -14.31 -19.68 12.29
N LEU A 7 -13.78 -19.30 11.13
CA LEU A 7 -12.92 -18.13 10.97
C LEU A 7 -13.69 -16.83 11.21
N ASP A 8 -14.90 -16.74 10.66
CA ASP A 8 -15.81 -15.61 10.86
C ASP A 8 -16.17 -15.42 12.34
N LYS A 9 -16.54 -16.51 13.02
CA LYS A 9 -16.79 -16.47 14.47
C LYS A 9 -15.57 -16.01 15.26
N ARG A 10 -14.37 -16.51 14.92
CA ARG A 10 -13.13 -16.14 15.61
C ARG A 10 -12.77 -14.68 15.40
N PHE A 11 -13.01 -14.14 14.20
CA PHE A 11 -12.80 -12.74 13.90
C PHE A 11 -13.66 -11.85 14.82
N HIS A 12 -14.97 -12.10 14.85
CA HIS A 12 -15.91 -11.33 15.69
C HIS A 12 -15.69 -11.55 17.20
N ASP A 13 -15.37 -12.77 17.64
CA ASP A 13 -15.09 -13.06 19.06
C ASP A 13 -13.85 -12.28 19.56
N VAL A 14 -12.83 -12.09 18.71
CA VAL A 14 -11.66 -11.26 19.02
C VAL A 14 -12.01 -9.78 19.00
N LEU A 15 -12.75 -9.30 18.00
CA LEU A 15 -13.19 -7.90 17.92
C LEU A 15 -14.00 -7.46 19.15
N CYS A 16 -14.92 -8.32 19.61
CA CYS A 16 -15.71 -8.09 20.82
C CYS A 16 -14.92 -8.32 22.13
N GLY A 17 -13.66 -8.74 22.07
CA GLY A 17 -12.84 -9.03 23.25
C GLY A 17 -13.24 -10.30 24.02
N LYS A 18 -14.06 -11.16 23.45
CA LYS A 18 -14.51 -12.43 24.05
C LYS A 18 -13.43 -13.51 24.04
N LEU A 19 -12.49 -13.43 23.09
CA LEU A 19 -11.42 -14.40 22.92
C LEU A 19 -10.05 -13.72 23.00
N ALA A 20 -9.13 -14.30 23.78
CA ALA A 20 -7.75 -13.83 23.87
C ALA A 20 -7.00 -14.09 22.55
N LEU A 21 -6.25 -13.08 22.11
CA LEU A 21 -5.56 -13.08 20.81
C LEU A 21 -4.32 -14.00 20.80
N GLU A 22 -3.67 -14.21 21.94
CA GLU A 22 -2.41 -14.97 22.13
C GLU A 22 -2.21 -16.16 21.19
N ARG A 23 -3.14 -17.13 21.18
CA ARG A 23 -3.02 -18.38 20.40
C ARG A 23 -3.78 -18.35 19.07
N THR A 24 -4.50 -17.27 18.80
CA THR A 24 -5.47 -17.17 17.69
C THR A 24 -5.10 -16.12 16.65
N LYS A 25 -4.00 -15.37 16.83
CA LYS A 25 -3.47 -14.35 15.89
C LYS A 25 -3.59 -14.73 14.42
N ARG A 26 -3.06 -15.90 14.05
CA ARG A 26 -3.08 -16.37 12.66
C ARG A 26 -4.50 -16.59 12.13
N HIS A 27 -5.34 -17.26 12.93
CA HIS A 27 -6.74 -17.52 12.56
C HIS A 27 -7.58 -16.24 12.54
N PHE A 28 -7.24 -15.26 13.37
CA PHE A 28 -7.85 -13.94 13.35
C PHE A 28 -7.55 -13.21 12.04
N LEU A 29 -6.28 -13.19 11.61
CA LEU A 29 -5.90 -12.62 10.31
C LEU A 29 -6.49 -13.39 9.12
N GLU A 30 -6.50 -14.72 9.19
CA GLU A 30 -7.19 -15.55 8.17
C GLU A 30 -8.70 -15.25 8.13
N GLY A 31 -9.32 -15.00 9.28
CA GLY A 31 -10.73 -14.61 9.38
C GLY A 31 -11.01 -13.20 8.87
N LEU A 32 -10.10 -12.26 9.09
CA LEU A 32 -10.15 -10.91 8.51
C LEU A 32 -10.13 -11.00 6.98
N CYS A 33 -9.19 -11.75 6.40
CA CYS A 33 -9.11 -11.91 4.94
C CYS A 33 -10.28 -12.72 4.33
N ALA A 34 -11.03 -13.45 5.15
CA ALA A 34 -12.18 -14.24 4.73
C ALA A 34 -13.50 -13.43 4.74
N GLN A 35 -13.51 -12.20 5.25
CA GLN A 35 -14.69 -11.35 5.26
C GLN A 35 -15.09 -10.96 3.83
N THR A 36 -16.38 -11.06 3.51
CA THR A 36 -16.88 -10.83 2.13
C THR A 36 -16.80 -9.36 1.74
N ASP A 37 -16.99 -8.44 2.69
CA ASP A 37 -17.00 -7.00 2.48
C ASP A 37 -15.81 -6.33 3.20
N PRO A 38 -14.76 -5.92 2.46
CA PRO A 38 -13.60 -5.23 3.04
C PRO A 38 -13.95 -3.90 3.70
N VAL A 39 -14.94 -3.16 3.19
CA VAL A 39 -15.33 -1.85 3.71
C VAL A 39 -15.99 -2.02 5.07
N ALA A 40 -16.97 -2.93 5.17
CA ALA A 40 -17.60 -3.27 6.44
C ALA A 40 -16.57 -3.81 7.44
N CYS A 41 -15.68 -4.70 7.00
CA CYS A 41 -14.61 -5.27 7.85
C CYS A 41 -13.70 -4.20 8.45
N VAL A 42 -13.24 -3.23 7.63
CA VAL A 42 -12.38 -2.13 8.09
C VAL A 42 -13.11 -1.23 9.09
N ASN A 43 -14.39 -0.93 8.83
CA ASN A 43 -15.22 -0.17 9.75
C ASN A 43 -15.43 -0.91 11.08
N ASP A 44 -15.72 -2.21 11.05
CA ASP A 44 -15.91 -3.03 12.25
C ASP A 44 -14.63 -3.09 13.11
N ILE A 45 -13.46 -3.14 12.48
CA ILE A 45 -12.16 -3.08 13.19
C ILE A 45 -12.00 -1.76 13.95
N VAL A 46 -12.40 -0.63 13.33
CA VAL A 46 -12.28 0.70 13.95
C VAL A 46 -13.33 0.94 15.02
N GLN A 47 -14.57 0.47 14.81
CA GLN A 47 -15.66 0.61 15.79
C GLN A 47 -15.49 -0.32 17.00
N SER A 48 -14.75 -1.42 16.85
CA SER A 48 -14.52 -2.38 17.91
C SER A 48 -13.50 -1.88 18.92
N ALA A 49 -13.82 -1.99 20.22
CA ALA A 49 -12.98 -1.53 21.31
C ALA A 49 -11.54 -2.08 21.28
N ARG A 50 -11.34 -3.30 20.78
CA ARG A 50 -10.02 -3.95 20.69
C ARG A 50 -9.57 -4.24 19.26
N GLY A 51 -10.31 -3.78 18.24
CA GLY A 51 -10.06 -4.18 16.85
C GLY A 51 -8.70 -3.72 16.35
N LEU A 52 -8.44 -2.41 16.45
CA LEU A 52 -7.17 -1.80 16.06
C LEU A 52 -5.95 -2.41 16.78
N GLU A 53 -6.04 -2.61 18.10
CA GLU A 53 -4.97 -3.25 18.88
C GLU A 53 -4.77 -4.72 18.48
N SER A 54 -5.86 -5.44 18.22
CA SER A 54 -5.78 -6.86 17.86
C SER A 54 -5.14 -7.08 16.50
N VAL A 55 -5.49 -6.25 15.50
CA VAL A 55 -4.87 -6.27 14.18
C VAL A 55 -3.38 -5.93 14.28
N GLN A 56 -3.06 -4.90 15.05
CA GLN A 56 -1.69 -4.48 15.29
C GLN A 56 -0.83 -5.60 15.93
N ASP A 57 -1.32 -6.20 17.01
CA ASP A 57 -0.62 -7.27 17.73
C ASP A 57 -0.50 -8.56 16.91
N ALA A 58 -1.49 -8.86 16.07
CA ALA A 58 -1.45 -10.00 15.18
C ALA A 58 -0.42 -9.81 14.06
N MET A 59 -0.38 -8.64 13.43
CA MET A 59 0.58 -8.33 12.36
C MET A 59 2.03 -8.28 12.84
N ARG A 60 2.27 -8.03 14.12
CA ARG A 60 3.62 -8.01 14.72
C ARG A 60 4.12 -9.36 15.21
N SER A 61 3.24 -10.36 15.25
CA SER A 61 3.58 -11.62 15.91
C SER A 61 4.57 -12.47 15.15
N ASP A 62 4.63 -12.32 13.83
CA ASP A 62 5.58 -13.01 12.96
C ASP A 62 6.12 -12.00 11.94
N LEU A 63 7.43 -11.81 11.94
CA LEU A 63 8.15 -10.91 11.02
C LEU A 63 9.09 -11.70 10.10
N ASN A 64 8.90 -13.01 9.98
CA ASN A 64 9.67 -13.84 9.08
C ASN A 64 9.25 -13.60 7.62
N ALA A 65 10.18 -13.75 6.67
CA ALA A 65 9.93 -13.61 5.24
C ALA A 65 8.75 -14.48 4.77
N LYS A 66 8.61 -15.70 5.31
CA LYS A 66 7.48 -16.60 5.00
C LYS A 66 6.12 -15.98 5.37
N PHE A 67 6.02 -15.30 6.51
CA PHE A 67 4.77 -14.65 6.91
C PHE A 67 4.49 -13.44 6.04
N ILE A 68 5.51 -12.60 5.82
CA ILE A 68 5.40 -11.40 4.98
C ILE A 68 4.94 -11.77 3.57
N ASN A 69 5.53 -12.78 2.95
CA ASN A 69 5.14 -13.25 1.62
C ASN A 69 3.75 -13.90 1.57
N SER A 70 3.23 -14.39 2.70
CA SER A 70 1.94 -15.07 2.73
C SER A 70 0.88 -14.20 3.40
N LEU A 71 0.56 -14.50 4.67
CA LEU A 71 -0.55 -13.92 5.38
C LEU A 71 -0.38 -12.41 5.59
N GLY A 72 0.85 -11.93 5.80
CA GLY A 72 1.16 -10.51 5.95
C GLY A 72 0.74 -9.70 4.73
N SER A 73 1.27 -10.04 3.55
CA SER A 73 0.87 -9.43 2.28
C SER A 73 -0.62 -9.65 1.95
N THR A 74 -1.17 -10.83 2.27
CA THR A 74 -2.60 -11.11 2.03
C THR A 74 -3.51 -10.17 2.83
N VAL A 75 -3.17 -9.88 4.09
CA VAL A 75 -3.92 -8.94 4.93
C VAL A 75 -3.85 -7.53 4.36
N ILE A 76 -2.65 -7.05 4.00
CA ILE A 76 -2.51 -5.71 3.39
C ILE A 76 -3.28 -5.64 2.08
N LYS A 77 -3.15 -6.63 1.20
CA LYS A 77 -3.88 -6.73 -0.06
C LYS A 77 -5.39 -6.71 0.15
N TYR A 78 -5.88 -7.39 1.17
CA TYR A 78 -7.30 -7.40 1.52
C TYR A 78 -7.77 -6.01 1.97
N LEU A 79 -7.04 -5.37 2.89
CA LEU A 79 -7.37 -4.05 3.40
C LEU A 79 -7.38 -2.99 2.30
N LEU A 80 -6.42 -3.03 1.38
CA LEU A 80 -6.36 -2.12 0.22
C LEU A 80 -7.53 -2.29 -0.77
N ARG A 81 -8.40 -3.30 -0.61
CA ARG A 81 -9.65 -3.41 -1.38
C ARG A 81 -10.79 -2.58 -0.80
N ALA A 82 -10.65 -2.06 0.42
CA ALA A 82 -11.64 -1.19 1.07
C ALA A 82 -11.60 0.23 0.49
N ASN A 83 -11.69 0.33 -0.84
CA ASN A 83 -11.72 1.59 -1.56
C ASN A 83 -13.02 2.35 -1.23
N GLY A 84 -12.94 3.68 -1.14
CA GLY A 84 -14.08 4.55 -0.80
C GLY A 84 -14.24 4.86 0.70
N VAL A 85 -13.40 4.29 1.57
CA VAL A 85 -13.31 4.63 3.01
C VAL A 85 -11.88 4.94 3.44
N GLU A 86 -11.24 5.83 2.71
CA GLU A 86 -9.80 6.13 2.82
C GLU A 86 -9.38 6.52 4.25
N GLU A 87 -10.11 7.40 4.93
CA GLU A 87 -9.76 7.84 6.29
C GLU A 87 -9.78 6.69 7.32
N ILE A 88 -10.74 5.75 7.18
CA ILE A 88 -10.89 4.60 8.08
C ILE A 88 -9.80 3.57 7.76
N LEU A 89 -9.57 3.31 6.48
CA LEU A 89 -8.49 2.43 6.00
C LEU A 89 -7.12 2.93 6.46
N ASP A 90 -6.86 4.21 6.30
CA ASP A 90 -5.66 4.91 6.73
C ASP A 90 -5.40 4.72 8.23
N THR A 91 -6.46 4.80 9.04
CA THR A 91 -6.38 4.58 10.48
C THR A 91 -5.92 3.14 10.80
N VAL A 92 -6.47 2.13 10.11
CA VAL A 92 -6.08 0.73 10.30
C VAL A 92 -4.64 0.48 9.80
N LEU A 93 -4.30 0.96 8.60
CA LEU A 93 -2.97 0.80 8.02
C LEU A 93 -1.90 1.48 8.88
N LEU A 94 -2.10 2.73 9.30
CA LEU A 94 -1.15 3.41 10.18
C LEU A 94 -0.99 2.68 11.51
N LYS A 95 -2.07 2.13 12.07
CA LYS A 95 -1.97 1.33 13.30
C LYS A 95 -1.11 0.08 13.10
N ILE A 96 -1.20 -0.60 11.97
CA ILE A 96 -0.32 -1.74 11.64
C ILE A 96 1.14 -1.28 11.52
N LEU A 97 1.36 -0.14 10.86
CA LEU A 97 2.68 0.41 10.54
C LEU A 97 3.34 1.20 11.67
N ASP A 98 2.67 1.40 12.82
CA ASP A 98 3.22 2.16 13.95
C ASP A 98 3.08 1.43 15.29
N PRO A 99 4.18 1.01 15.97
CA PRO A 99 5.58 1.11 15.56
C PRO A 99 5.93 0.43 14.22
N PRO A 100 6.96 0.93 13.52
CA PRO A 100 7.34 0.52 12.16
C PRO A 100 8.06 -0.83 12.09
N LEU A 101 7.71 -1.79 12.96
CA LEU A 101 8.32 -3.13 12.98
C LEU A 101 7.99 -3.91 11.71
N PHE A 102 6.71 -4.00 11.37
CA PHE A 102 6.25 -4.67 10.16
C PHE A 102 6.75 -3.94 8.92
N TRP A 103 6.61 -2.60 8.88
CA TRP A 103 7.04 -1.78 7.75
C TRP A 103 8.53 -1.92 7.45
N ASN A 104 9.39 -1.72 8.46
CA ASN A 104 10.84 -1.82 8.27
C ASN A 104 11.23 -3.20 7.76
N LYS A 105 10.63 -4.26 8.31
CA LYS A 105 10.89 -5.61 7.86
C LYS A 105 10.43 -5.85 6.42
N PHE A 106 9.26 -5.32 6.05
CA PHE A 106 8.74 -5.45 4.68
C PHE A 106 9.66 -4.73 3.68
N CYS A 107 10.14 -3.53 4.01
CA CYS A 107 11.15 -2.81 3.23
C CYS A 107 12.47 -3.58 3.12
N GLU A 108 12.98 -4.13 4.22
CA GLU A 108 14.23 -4.92 4.21
C GLU A 108 14.12 -6.14 3.31
N GLU A 109 13.02 -6.90 3.37
CA GLU A 109 12.83 -8.08 2.54
C GLU A 109 12.64 -7.69 1.05
N PHE A 110 12.01 -6.55 0.76
CA PHE A 110 11.95 -5.99 -0.60
C PHE A 110 13.35 -5.62 -1.11
N GLU A 111 14.14 -4.90 -0.30
CA GLU A 111 15.51 -4.50 -0.67
C GLU A 111 16.42 -5.70 -0.87
N LYS A 112 16.23 -6.78 -0.12
CA LYS A 112 16.97 -8.05 -0.31
C LYS A 112 16.50 -8.86 -1.51
N GLY A 113 15.32 -8.56 -2.07
CA GLY A 113 14.73 -9.36 -3.15
C GLY A 113 14.15 -10.70 -2.69
N ASN A 114 13.80 -10.81 -1.40
CA ASN A 114 13.23 -12.02 -0.81
C ASN A 114 11.71 -12.08 -0.94
N LEU A 115 11.09 -11.00 -1.43
CA LEU A 115 9.66 -10.95 -1.65
C LEU A 115 9.29 -11.64 -2.97
N ASP A 116 8.23 -12.43 -2.95
CA ASP A 116 7.64 -12.97 -4.18
C ASP A 116 6.88 -11.88 -4.97
N ASP A 117 6.51 -12.19 -6.21
CA ASP A 117 5.88 -11.23 -7.12
C ASP A 117 4.59 -10.62 -6.54
N GLU A 118 3.79 -11.42 -5.83
CA GLU A 118 2.55 -10.95 -5.21
C GLU A 118 2.84 -10.00 -4.04
N ALA A 119 3.77 -10.36 -3.16
CA ALA A 119 4.18 -9.52 -2.03
C ALA A 119 4.88 -8.24 -2.49
N GLN A 120 5.67 -8.28 -3.56
CA GLN A 120 6.25 -7.07 -4.17
C GLN A 120 5.17 -6.15 -4.73
N HIS A 121 4.15 -6.70 -5.40
CA HIS A 121 3.02 -5.93 -5.89
C HIS A 121 2.25 -5.27 -4.74
N VAL A 122 1.97 -6.01 -3.66
CA VAL A 122 1.30 -5.47 -2.47
C VAL A 122 2.14 -4.40 -1.80
N PHE A 123 3.47 -4.60 -1.69
CA PHE A 123 4.39 -3.59 -1.19
C PHE A 123 4.31 -2.30 -2.01
N ALA A 124 4.35 -2.41 -3.34
CA ALA A 124 4.27 -1.26 -4.23
C ALA A 124 2.94 -0.51 -4.10
N GLN A 125 1.81 -1.24 -4.05
CA GLN A 125 0.49 -0.64 -3.83
C GLN A 125 0.37 0.05 -2.48
N LEU A 126 0.87 -0.58 -1.41
CA LEU A 126 0.89 0.02 -0.08
C LEU A 126 1.72 1.31 -0.07
N LEU A 127 2.90 1.30 -0.70
CA LEU A 127 3.73 2.51 -0.79
C LEU A 127 3.04 3.63 -1.57
N VAL A 128 2.40 3.33 -2.70
CA VAL A 128 1.59 4.31 -3.46
C VAL A 128 0.48 4.88 -2.57
N HIS A 129 -0.24 4.04 -1.85
CA HIS A 129 -1.33 4.46 -0.94
C HIS A 129 -0.80 5.42 0.12
N LEU A 130 0.29 5.03 0.81
CA LEU A 130 0.90 5.84 1.86
C LEU A 130 1.41 7.21 1.37
N LEU A 131 1.85 7.30 0.11
CA LEU A 131 2.29 8.57 -0.48
C LEU A 131 1.14 9.48 -0.91
N LYS A 132 -0.05 8.92 -1.14
CA LYS A 132 -1.26 9.65 -1.51
C LYS A 132 -2.06 10.15 -0.31
N MET A 133 -1.79 9.65 0.90
CA MET A 133 -2.47 10.09 2.11
C MET A 133 -2.32 11.61 2.30
N GLU A 134 -3.45 12.31 2.31
CA GLU A 134 -3.51 13.72 2.63
C GLU A 134 -3.62 13.91 4.16
N ASN A 135 -3.12 15.03 4.68
CA ASN A 135 -3.21 15.38 6.11
C ASN A 135 -2.51 14.42 7.10
N LYS A 136 -1.60 13.55 6.62
CA LYS A 136 -0.74 12.69 7.46
C LYS A 136 0.73 12.98 7.19
N ASP A 137 1.59 12.73 8.18
CA ASP A 137 3.04 12.82 7.98
C ASP A 137 3.52 11.64 7.12
N THR A 138 3.80 11.93 5.85
CA THR A 138 4.27 10.96 4.86
C THR A 138 5.78 11.06 4.61
N THR A 139 6.49 11.90 5.37
CA THR A 139 7.92 12.21 5.14
C THR A 139 8.78 10.96 5.10
N ARG A 140 8.60 10.07 6.10
CA ARG A 140 9.34 8.80 6.19
C ARG A 140 9.15 7.88 4.98
N TYR A 141 7.95 7.84 4.42
CA TYR A 141 7.64 7.01 3.26
C TYR A 141 8.18 7.63 1.97
N ARG A 142 8.16 8.97 1.88
CA ARG A 142 8.77 9.71 0.76
C ARG A 142 10.28 9.52 0.71
N ASP A 143 10.96 9.60 1.85
CA ASP A 143 12.41 9.39 1.91
C ASP A 143 12.78 7.95 1.52
N LEU A 144 11.97 6.97 1.92
CA LEU A 144 12.14 5.59 1.50
C LEU A 144 11.89 5.40 0.00
N ALA A 145 10.82 6.00 -0.53
CA ALA A 145 10.47 5.93 -1.95
C ALA A 145 11.52 6.59 -2.87
N LYS A 146 12.27 7.59 -2.38
CA LYS A 146 13.38 8.23 -3.12
C LYS A 146 14.61 7.35 -3.24
N LYS A 147 14.74 6.29 -2.43
CA LYS A 147 15.94 5.43 -2.48
C LYS A 147 16.03 4.72 -3.84
N PRO A 148 17.19 4.75 -4.50
CA PRO A 148 17.41 4.01 -5.74
C PRO A 148 17.20 2.49 -5.59
N SER A 149 17.47 1.95 -4.40
CA SER A 149 17.22 0.54 -4.05
C SER A 149 15.74 0.15 -4.13
N ILE A 150 14.83 1.11 -3.93
CA ILE A 150 13.38 0.89 -3.98
C ILE A 150 12.86 1.26 -5.37
N LEU A 151 12.99 2.54 -5.75
CA LEU A 151 12.39 3.05 -6.98
C LEU A 151 12.97 2.39 -8.23
N GLY A 152 14.29 2.15 -8.25
CA GLY A 152 14.95 1.48 -9.37
C GLY A 152 14.44 0.05 -9.57
N LYS A 153 14.22 -0.70 -8.48
CA LYS A 153 13.68 -2.07 -8.54
C LYS A 153 12.22 -2.10 -9.00
N LEU A 154 11.40 -1.16 -8.54
CA LEU A 154 10.00 -1.06 -8.96
C LEU A 154 9.88 -0.75 -10.45
N LEU A 155 10.65 0.23 -10.95
CA LEU A 155 10.65 0.61 -12.36
C LEU A 155 11.26 -0.46 -13.28
N GLY A 156 12.24 -1.21 -12.78
CA GLY A 156 12.90 -2.29 -13.51
C GLY A 156 12.24 -3.66 -13.39
N SER A 157 11.06 -3.76 -12.77
CA SER A 157 10.37 -5.05 -12.57
C SER A 157 9.83 -5.61 -13.89
N ASP A 158 9.86 -6.92 -14.06
CA ASP A 158 9.26 -7.58 -15.23
C ASP A 158 7.72 -7.53 -15.19
N GLN A 159 7.13 -7.35 -14.00
CA GLN A 159 5.68 -7.29 -13.82
C GLN A 159 5.13 -5.89 -14.15
N PRO A 160 4.17 -5.77 -15.11
CA PRO A 160 3.65 -4.48 -15.55
C PRO A 160 2.99 -3.71 -14.41
N ASP A 161 2.28 -4.39 -13.52
CA ASP A 161 1.60 -3.72 -12.40
C ASP A 161 2.58 -3.11 -11.38
N ILE A 162 3.74 -3.76 -11.15
CA ILE A 162 4.78 -3.26 -10.26
C ILE A 162 5.48 -2.05 -10.91
N ARG A 163 5.77 -2.11 -12.21
CA ARG A 163 6.30 -0.96 -12.95
C ARG A 163 5.35 0.23 -12.95
N ALA A 164 4.06 -0.01 -13.19
CA ALA A 164 3.04 1.02 -13.17
C ALA A 164 2.97 1.72 -11.80
N ALA A 165 3.06 0.96 -10.70
CA ALA A 165 3.16 1.52 -9.36
C ALA A 165 4.45 2.34 -9.15
N GLY A 166 5.60 1.84 -9.64
CA GLY A 166 6.88 2.56 -9.63
C GLY A 166 6.81 3.90 -10.38
N SER A 167 6.20 3.93 -11.56
CA SER A 167 5.99 5.16 -12.35
C SER A 167 5.10 6.15 -11.62
N LEU A 168 4.02 5.68 -10.97
CA LEU A 168 3.15 6.50 -10.13
C LEU A 168 3.90 7.10 -8.93
N ILE A 169 4.76 6.32 -8.28
CA ILE A 169 5.61 6.83 -7.18
C ILE A 169 6.55 7.93 -7.70
N LYS A 170 7.19 7.70 -8.84
CA LYS A 170 8.07 8.68 -9.48
C LYS A 170 7.32 9.99 -9.78
N GLU A 171 6.11 9.89 -10.30
CA GLU A 171 5.23 11.03 -10.59
C GLU A 171 4.88 11.80 -9.32
N ILE A 172 4.40 11.13 -8.26
CA ILE A 172 4.04 11.74 -6.97
C ILE A 172 5.24 12.48 -6.35
N LEU A 173 6.44 11.89 -6.43
CA LEU A 173 7.66 12.52 -5.92
C LEU A 173 8.06 13.76 -6.74
N SER A 174 7.82 13.75 -8.06
CA SER A 174 8.16 14.85 -8.97
C SER A 174 7.20 16.03 -8.83
N THR A 175 5.89 15.77 -8.74
CA THR A 175 4.85 16.80 -8.55
C THR A 175 4.96 17.48 -7.19
N THR A 176 5.32 16.75 -6.15
CA THR A 176 5.59 17.33 -4.82
C THR A 176 6.82 18.25 -4.84
N SER A 177 7.83 17.94 -5.65
CA SER A 177 9.06 18.75 -5.76
C SER A 177 8.82 20.06 -6.51
N LEU A 178 7.89 20.07 -7.47
CA LEU A 178 7.50 21.26 -8.26
C LEU A 178 6.83 22.36 -7.43
N ALA A 179 6.26 22.04 -6.26
CA ALA A 179 5.71 23.06 -5.36
C ALA A 179 6.78 24.02 -4.78
N VAL A 180 8.07 23.67 -4.88
CA VAL A 180 9.19 24.45 -4.31
C VAL A 180 10.07 25.11 -5.40
N ILE A 181 9.90 24.77 -6.67
CA ILE A 181 10.70 25.35 -7.74
C ILE A 181 9.99 26.61 -8.26
N SER A 182 10.49 27.78 -7.87
CA SER A 182 10.22 29.02 -8.61
C SER A 182 10.70 28.81 -10.05
N GLY A 183 9.79 28.40 -10.94
CA GLY A 183 10.08 28.22 -12.35
C GLY A 183 10.56 29.52 -13.01
N PRO A 184 11.28 29.44 -14.15
CA PRO A 184 11.70 30.62 -14.88
C PRO A 184 10.47 31.49 -15.18
N ALA A 185 10.61 32.79 -14.93
CA ALA A 185 9.52 33.77 -15.09
C ALA A 185 9.12 33.90 -16.56
N GLY A 186 8.20 33.04 -17.01
CA GLY A 186 7.63 33.08 -18.35
C GLY A 186 6.42 32.15 -18.47
N PRO A 187 5.47 32.45 -19.38
CA PRO A 187 4.37 31.56 -19.69
C PRO A 187 4.91 30.38 -20.53
N GLY A 188 5.26 29.28 -19.89
CA GLY A 188 5.75 28.04 -20.54
C GLY A 188 6.85 27.38 -19.72
N GLY A 189 6.80 26.04 -19.60
CA GLY A 189 7.73 25.25 -18.80
C GLY A 189 7.10 24.62 -17.56
N ARG A 190 5.77 24.50 -17.53
CA ARG A 190 5.02 23.88 -16.41
C ARG A 190 4.57 22.47 -16.74
N HIS A 191 4.62 22.08 -18.02
CA HIS A 191 4.26 20.75 -18.47
C HIS A 191 5.51 19.98 -18.93
N ASP A 192 5.45 18.67 -18.79
CA ASP A 192 6.41 17.70 -19.33
C ASP A 192 6.57 17.78 -20.85
N ASN A 193 5.56 18.28 -21.56
CA ASN A 193 5.60 18.55 -23.00
C ASN A 193 6.10 19.96 -23.38
N ASP A 194 6.49 20.79 -22.42
CA ASP A 194 7.00 22.15 -22.68
C ASP A 194 8.52 22.12 -22.99
N LEU A 195 8.89 21.51 -24.11
CA LEU A 195 10.29 21.46 -24.55
C LEU A 195 10.67 22.73 -25.32
N ILE A 196 11.89 23.23 -25.09
CA ILE A 196 12.46 24.42 -25.78
C ILE A 196 12.41 24.24 -27.30
N ASN A 197 12.63 23.00 -27.74
CA ASN A 197 12.50 22.61 -29.13
C ASN A 197 11.20 21.85 -29.34
N PHE A 198 10.23 22.48 -30.00
CA PHE A 198 8.91 21.90 -30.25
C PHE A 198 8.96 20.60 -31.07
N ARG A 199 10.07 20.31 -31.77
CA ARG A 199 10.25 19.07 -32.54
C ARG A 199 10.52 17.85 -31.67
N GLU A 200 10.88 18.07 -30.41
CA GLU A 200 11.12 17.00 -29.44
C GLU A 200 9.83 16.60 -28.71
N ILE A 201 8.74 17.35 -28.92
CA ILE A 201 7.41 17.00 -28.38
C ILE A 201 6.91 15.76 -29.11
N SER A 202 6.82 14.65 -28.38
CA SER A 202 6.26 13.39 -28.89
C SER A 202 4.79 13.29 -28.54
N ILE A 203 3.94 13.15 -29.55
CA ILE A 203 2.50 12.89 -29.39
C ILE A 203 2.15 11.40 -29.45
N ILE A 204 3.14 10.55 -29.69
CA ILE A 204 2.95 9.10 -29.71
C ILE A 204 2.94 8.62 -28.26
N PRO A 205 1.88 7.90 -27.82
CA PRO A 205 1.82 7.38 -26.47
C PRO A 205 2.97 6.40 -26.24
N THR A 206 3.53 6.45 -25.05
CA THR A 206 4.47 5.43 -24.59
C THR A 206 3.81 4.05 -24.54
N ALA A 207 4.60 2.98 -24.55
CA ALA A 207 4.07 1.62 -24.50
C ALA A 207 3.20 1.38 -23.26
N ASP A 208 3.56 1.99 -22.13
CA ASP A 208 2.80 1.91 -20.88
C ASP A 208 1.48 2.71 -20.97
N GLU A 209 1.48 3.89 -21.58
CA GLU A 209 0.26 4.68 -21.84
C GLU A 209 -0.69 3.96 -22.79
N ALA A 210 -0.17 3.34 -23.85
CA ALA A 210 -0.97 2.59 -24.82
C ALA A 210 -1.62 1.33 -24.23
N GLN A 211 -1.02 0.77 -23.17
CA GLN A 211 -1.53 -0.42 -22.45
C GLN A 211 -2.40 -0.07 -21.23
N CYS A 212 -2.55 1.21 -20.90
CA CYS A 212 -3.32 1.64 -19.74
C CYS A 212 -4.82 1.43 -19.97
N THR A 213 -5.47 0.64 -19.11
CA THR A 213 -6.92 0.40 -19.12
C THR A 213 -7.68 1.22 -18.08
N LYS A 214 -7.00 2.11 -17.34
CA LYS A 214 -7.66 2.98 -16.37
C LYS A 214 -8.55 3.98 -17.09
N ALA A 215 -9.75 4.22 -16.56
CA ALA A 215 -10.62 5.23 -17.13
C ALA A 215 -9.97 6.62 -16.99
N ALA A 216 -10.12 7.44 -18.02
CA ALA A 216 -9.73 8.83 -17.99
C ALA A 216 -10.71 9.59 -17.10
N PHE A 217 -10.25 10.01 -15.92
CA PHE A 217 -10.93 10.85 -14.93
C PHE A 217 -12.17 10.22 -14.25
N PHE A 218 -12.15 10.17 -12.92
CA PHE A 218 -13.31 10.04 -12.03
C PHE A 218 -13.21 11.12 -10.96
#